data_AF-A0A3D6EGJ7-F1
#
_entry.id   AF-A0A3D6EGJ7-F1
#
_cell.length_a   1.000
_cell.length_b   1.000
_cell.length_c   1.000
_cell.angle_alpha   90.00
_cell.angle_beta   90.00
_cell.angle_gamma   90.00
#
_symmetry.space_group_name_H-M   'P 1'
#
loop_
_entity.id
_entity.type
_entity.pdbx_description
1 polymer ?
#
loop_
_entity_poly.entity_id
_entity_poly.type
_entity_poly.pdbx_seq_one_letter_code
_entity_poly.pdbx_strand_id
1 'polypeptide(L)'
;MAHGIDLILRSQETRDLDHNTGADRFGPQNTAILRHPFFTASLAAFAQSKAWRADVRLAHVGPRYDLNDTTYEVLSTRRPYRDLSLGLSHEPLKGLTLALRGEHLLQPKQTVQDWLSGRYDQEGDASLVYGFPAPGPRWTLAATWTW
;
A
#
# COMPACT_ATOMS: atom_id res chain seq x y z
N MET A 1 -26.85 -4.88 15.50
CA MET A 1 -25.57 -5.35 14.96
C MET A 1 -25.46 -4.79 13.56
N ALA A 2 -24.33 -4.21 13.19
CA ALA A 2 -24.10 -3.60 11.88
C ALA A 2 -22.94 -4.33 11.20
N HIS A 3 -23.00 -4.46 9.88
CA HIS A 3 -21.92 -5.00 9.07
C HIS A 3 -21.94 -4.32 7.70
N GLY A 4 -20.81 -4.34 7.01
CA GLY A 4 -20.69 -3.77 5.68
C GLY A 4 -19.50 -4.34 4.93
N ILE A 5 -19.58 -4.28 3.61
CA ILE A 5 -18.54 -4.70 2.68
C ILE A 5 -18.44 -3.63 1.61
N ASP A 6 -17.22 -3.15 1.38
CA ASP A 6 -16.90 -2.15 0.37
C ASP A 6 -15.89 -2.71 -0.62
N LEU A 7 -16.21 -2.62 -1.91
CA LEU A 7 -15.26 -2.82 -3.00
C LEU A 7 -14.78 -1.46 -3.50
N ILE A 8 -13.48 -1.20 -3.36
CA ILE A 8 -12.85 0.05 -3.78
C ILE A 8 -11.97 -0.27 -4.99
N LEU A 9 -12.33 0.29 -6.14
CA LEU A 9 -11.53 0.20 -7.36
C LEU A 9 -10.97 1.58 -7.68
N ARG A 10 -9.67 1.67 -7.92
CA ARG A 10 -8.98 2.89 -8.32
C ARG A 10 -8.02 2.61 -9.46
N SER A 11 -8.03 3.47 -10.44
CA SER A 11 -6.90 3.62 -11.36
C SER A 11 -6.05 4.76 -10.82
N GLN A 12 -4.76 4.49 -10.58
CA GLN A 12 -3.81 5.50 -10.14
C GLN A 12 -2.60 5.53 -11.06
N GLU A 13 -1.99 6.69 -11.15
CA GLU A 13 -0.79 6.98 -11.90
C GLU A 13 0.23 7.56 -10.92
N THR A 14 1.42 6.95 -10.82
CA THR A 14 2.53 7.57 -10.08
C THR A 14 3.14 8.65 -10.97
N ARG A 15 3.29 9.87 -10.45
CA ARG A 15 3.87 11.02 -11.15
C ARG A 15 5.13 11.45 -10.40
N ASP A 16 6.25 11.56 -11.09
CA ASP A 16 7.43 12.26 -10.57
C ASP A 16 7.10 13.76 -10.48
N LEU A 17 7.07 14.31 -9.27
CA LEU A 17 6.69 15.70 -8.99
C LEU A 17 7.91 16.61 -8.76
N ASP A 18 9.12 16.06 -8.66
CA ASP A 18 10.31 16.81 -8.26
C ASP A 18 11.19 17.27 -9.45
N HIS A 19 10.93 16.77 -10.67
CA HIS A 19 11.66 17.15 -11.89
C HIS A 19 10.83 17.99 -12.88
N ASN A 20 10.21 19.07 -12.41
CA ASN A 20 9.32 19.90 -13.24
C ASN A 20 10.03 20.97 -14.10
N THR A 21 11.37 21.01 -14.13
CA THR A 21 12.14 22.07 -14.82
C THR A 21 13.03 21.57 -15.97
N GLY A 22 13.16 20.25 -16.14
CA GLY A 22 13.92 19.64 -17.25
C GLY A 22 13.07 18.92 -18.32
N ALA A 23 11.79 18.71 -18.04
CA ALA A 23 10.89 17.85 -18.83
C ALA A 23 10.69 18.32 -20.28
N ASP A 24 10.77 19.62 -20.56
CA ASP A 24 10.59 20.16 -21.91
C ASP A 24 11.88 20.12 -22.76
N ARG A 25 13.06 19.99 -22.14
CA ARG A 25 14.35 19.95 -22.86
C ARG A 25 14.80 18.54 -23.23
N PHE A 26 14.35 17.52 -22.50
CA PHE A 26 14.71 16.12 -22.70
C PHE A 26 13.51 15.28 -23.15
N GLY A 27 12.80 15.76 -24.18
CA GLY A 27 11.78 14.94 -24.85
C GLY A 27 12.28 13.51 -25.15
N PRO A 28 11.34 12.59 -25.44
CA PRO A 28 11.36 11.11 -25.33
C PRO A 28 12.43 10.32 -24.54
N GLN A 29 13.44 10.94 -23.92
CA GLN A 29 14.65 10.28 -23.41
C GLN A 29 14.74 10.27 -21.89
N ASN A 30 13.79 10.89 -21.18
CA ASN A 30 13.77 10.85 -19.72
C ASN A 30 12.74 9.82 -19.22
N THR A 31 13.21 8.61 -18.92
CA THR A 31 12.37 7.49 -18.44
C THR A 31 11.78 7.72 -17.05
N ALA A 32 12.30 8.68 -16.28
CA ALA A 32 11.73 9.09 -15.01
C ALA A 32 10.31 9.70 -15.12
N ILE A 33 9.90 10.10 -16.33
CA ILE A 33 8.58 10.68 -16.63
C ILE A 33 7.72 9.67 -17.42
N LEU A 34 7.82 8.38 -17.13
CA LEU A 34 6.84 7.42 -17.61
C LEU A 34 5.72 7.23 -16.59
N ARG A 35 4.52 7.50 -17.10
CA ARG A 35 3.27 7.39 -16.37
C ARG A 35 3.00 5.90 -16.21
N HIS A 36 3.05 5.40 -14.98
CA HIS A 36 2.82 3.98 -14.70
C HIS A 36 1.40 3.80 -14.15
N PRO A 37 0.38 3.61 -15.01
CA PRO A 37 -0.96 3.32 -14.52
C PRO A 37 -0.94 1.95 -13.84
N PHE A 38 -1.43 1.91 -12.60
CA PHE A 38 -1.71 0.65 -11.92
C PHE A 38 -3.13 0.66 -11.35
N PHE A 39 -3.77 -0.49 -11.43
CA PHE A 39 -5.09 -0.69 -10.87
C PHE A 39 -4.94 -1.15 -9.42
N THR A 40 -5.61 -0.45 -8.52
CA THR A 40 -5.74 -0.83 -7.12
C THR A 40 -7.17 -1.30 -6.89
N ALA A 41 -7.31 -2.54 -6.44
CA ALA A 41 -8.54 -3.06 -5.88
C ALA A 41 -8.36 -3.20 -4.36
N SER A 42 -9.38 -2.86 -3.58
CA SER A 42 -9.42 -3.20 -2.17
C SER A 42 -10.80 -3.73 -1.82
N LEU A 43 -10.84 -4.83 -1.08
CA LEU A 43 -12.04 -5.32 -0.43
C LEU A 43 -11.91 -5.01 1.06
N ALA A 44 -12.82 -4.18 1.58
CA ALA A 44 -12.91 -3.88 3.00
C ALA A 44 -14.21 -4.46 3.55
N ALA A 45 -14.17 -4.99 4.76
CA ALA A 45 -15.37 -5.43 5.46
C ALA A 45 -15.27 -5.07 6.94
N PHE A 46 -16.41 -4.81 7.55
CA PHE A 46 -16.51 -4.59 8.99
C PHE A 46 -17.71 -5.30 9.60
N ALA A 47 -17.59 -5.61 10.89
CA ALA A 47 -18.68 -6.08 11.72
C ALA A 47 -18.64 -5.35 13.07
N GLN A 48 -19.79 -4.86 13.51
CA GLN A 48 -19.92 -4.02 14.70
C GLN A 48 -21.11 -4.45 15.58
N SER A 49 -20.83 -4.57 16.87
CA SER A 49 -21.79 -4.71 17.96
C SER A 49 -21.79 -3.45 18.83
N LYS A 50 -22.46 -3.48 19.99
CA LYS A 50 -22.50 -2.33 20.90
C LYS A 50 -21.12 -1.92 21.43
N ALA A 51 -20.27 -2.91 21.75
CA ALA A 51 -18.99 -2.68 22.40
C ALA A 51 -17.80 -3.16 21.58
N TRP A 52 -18.02 -3.77 20.41
CA TRP A 52 -16.94 -4.34 19.59
C TRP A 52 -17.10 -3.91 18.14
N ARG A 53 -15.97 -3.67 17.49
CA ARG A 53 -15.88 -3.54 16.03
C ARG A 53 -14.65 -4.27 15.53
N ALA A 54 -14.82 -5.04 14.47
CA ALA A 54 -13.74 -5.66 13.72
C ALA A 54 -13.75 -5.15 12.28
N ASP A 55 -12.57 -4.92 11.73
CA ASP A 55 -12.36 -4.44 10.37
C ASP A 55 -11.31 -5.33 9.69
N VAL A 56 -11.52 -5.67 8.42
CA VAL A 56 -10.56 -6.35 7.57
C VAL A 56 -10.47 -5.63 6.24
N ARG A 57 -9.25 -5.47 5.72
CA ARG A 57 -9.02 -4.92 4.39
C ARG A 57 -7.97 -5.73 3.66
N LEU A 58 -8.33 -6.24 2.50
CA LEU A 58 -7.43 -6.85 1.54
C LEU A 58 -7.20 -5.87 0.39
N ALA A 59 -5.96 -5.45 0.18
CA ALA A 59 -5.57 -4.64 -0.96
C ALA A 59 -4.86 -5.51 -2.01
N HIS A 60 -5.13 -5.20 -3.27
CA HIS A 60 -4.49 -5.80 -4.43
C HIS A 60 -4.13 -4.69 -5.39
N VAL A 61 -2.85 -4.56 -5.70
CA VAL A 61 -2.36 -3.68 -6.74
C VAL A 61 -1.88 -4.57 -7.87
N GLY A 62 -2.45 -4.38 -9.06
CA GLY A 62 -2.06 -5.13 -10.25
C GLY A 62 -0.57 -4.95 -10.58
N PRO A 63 -0.02 -5.78 -11.47
CA PRO A 63 1.36 -5.62 -11.92
C PRO A 63 1.59 -4.20 -12.40
N ARG A 64 2.74 -3.64 -12.03
CA ARG A 64 3.19 -2.37 -12.61
C ARG A 64 3.96 -2.67 -13.87
N TYR A 65 4.06 -1.65 -14.70
CA TYR A 65 5.01 -1.61 -15.79
C TYR A 65 6.11 -0.67 -15.36
N ASP A 66 7.35 -1.07 -15.57
CA ASP A 66 8.57 -0.30 -15.34
C ASP A 66 9.31 -0.19 -16.67
N LEU A 67 10.33 0.66 -16.76
CA LEU A 67 11.22 0.67 -17.92
C LEU A 67 12.58 0.11 -17.58
N ASN A 68 13.12 -0.62 -18.54
CA ASN A 68 14.53 -0.91 -18.52
C ASN A 68 15.31 0.40 -18.77
N ASP A 69 16.13 0.80 -17.80
CA ASP A 69 16.95 2.02 -17.86
C ASP A 69 17.93 2.06 -19.04
N THR A 70 18.28 0.91 -19.61
CA THR A 70 19.25 0.83 -20.73
C THR A 70 18.60 0.53 -22.08
N THR A 71 17.54 -0.27 -22.12
CA THR A 71 16.89 -0.67 -23.37
C THR A 71 15.61 0.11 -23.66
N TYR A 72 15.12 0.91 -22.71
CA TYR A 72 13.84 1.61 -22.78
C TYR A 72 12.64 0.66 -23.03
N GLU A 73 12.81 -0.63 -22.76
CA GLU A 73 11.75 -1.62 -22.88
C GLU A 73 10.80 -1.53 -21.68
N VAL A 74 9.50 -1.63 -21.96
CA VAL A 74 8.47 -1.71 -20.91
C VAL A 74 8.47 -3.11 -20.30
N LEU A 75 8.95 -3.22 -19.07
CA LEU A 75 9.00 -4.46 -18.30
C LEU A 75 7.86 -4.48 -17.29
N SER A 76 7.01 -5.50 -17.33
CA SER A 76 6.09 -5.69 -16.21
C SER A 76 6.86 -6.14 -14.97
N THR A 77 6.48 -5.66 -13.79
CA THR A 77 6.94 -6.22 -12.49
C THR A 77 6.53 -7.69 -12.34
N ARG A 78 5.73 -8.25 -13.26
CA ARG A 78 5.25 -9.65 -13.34
C ARG A 78 4.37 -10.10 -12.17
N ARG A 79 4.57 -9.56 -10.96
CA ARG A 79 3.82 -9.89 -9.76
C ARG A 79 3.01 -8.70 -9.26
N PRO A 80 1.74 -8.94 -8.87
CA PRO A 80 0.93 -7.95 -8.21
C PRO A 80 1.34 -7.80 -6.74
N TYR A 81 1.15 -6.60 -6.21
CA TYR A 81 1.25 -6.35 -4.77
C TYR A 81 -0.05 -6.72 -4.06
N ARG A 82 0.05 -7.30 -2.86
CA ARG A 82 -1.09 -7.71 -2.03
C ARG A 82 -0.85 -7.37 -0.60
N ASP A 83 -1.84 -6.81 0.08
CA ASP A 83 -1.72 -6.46 1.49
C ASP A 83 -2.95 -6.78 2.32
N LEU A 84 -2.72 -7.03 3.61
CA LEU A 84 -3.77 -7.26 4.60
C LEU A 84 -3.63 -6.26 5.74
N SER A 85 -4.76 -5.63 6.08
CA SER A 85 -4.92 -4.85 7.30
C SER A 85 -6.07 -5.39 8.12
N LEU A 86 -5.90 -5.40 9.44
CA LEU A 86 -6.87 -5.88 10.43
C LEU A 86 -7.08 -4.80 11.50
N GLY A 87 -8.31 -4.67 11.98
CA GLY A 87 -8.66 -3.80 13.09
C GLY A 87 -9.59 -4.52 14.06
N LEU A 88 -9.36 -4.32 15.35
CA LEU A 88 -10.28 -4.72 16.41
C LEU A 88 -10.35 -3.58 17.42
N SER A 89 -11.54 -3.09 17.72
CA SER A 89 -11.74 -2.13 18.79
C SER A 89 -12.81 -2.61 19.77
N HIS A 90 -12.59 -2.31 21.04
CA HIS A 90 -13.47 -2.62 22.15
C HIS A 90 -13.75 -1.37 22.98
N GLU A 91 -15.01 -1.12 23.28
CA GLU A 91 -15.45 -0.13 24.27
C GLU A 91 -15.87 -0.85 25.56
N PRO A 92 -14.95 -1.15 26.49
CA PRO A 92 -15.28 -1.84 27.74
C PRO A 92 -16.11 -0.98 28.69
N LEU A 93 -15.96 0.34 28.60
CA LEU A 93 -16.64 1.34 29.42
C LEU A 93 -17.02 2.50 28.52
N LYS A 94 -18.15 3.16 28.81
CA LYS A 94 -18.61 4.32 28.03
C LYS A 94 -17.51 5.38 27.97
N GLY A 95 -17.06 5.71 26.76
CA GLY A 95 -16.01 6.71 26.53
C GLY A 95 -14.57 6.18 26.56
N LEU A 96 -14.33 4.90 26.88
CA LEU A 96 -13.02 4.26 26.73
C LEU A 96 -13.02 3.32 25.54
N THR A 97 -12.23 3.61 24.51
CA THR A 97 -12.01 2.71 23.38
C THR A 97 -10.59 2.16 23.40
N LEU A 98 -10.46 0.83 23.43
CA LEU A 98 -9.21 0.12 23.18
C LEU A 98 -9.20 -0.36 21.74
N ALA A 99 -8.11 -0.18 21.01
CA ALA A 99 -8.01 -0.59 19.61
C ALA A 99 -6.67 -1.28 19.35
N LEU A 100 -6.73 -2.43 18.66
CA LEU A 100 -5.59 -3.13 18.10
C LEU A 100 -5.70 -3.06 16.57
N ARG A 101 -4.63 -2.62 15.90
CA ARG A 101 -4.56 -2.52 14.44
C ARG A 101 -3.33 -3.23 13.93
N GLY A 102 -3.51 -4.10 12.94
CA GLY A 102 -2.45 -4.73 12.18
C GLY A 102 -2.43 -4.15 10.77
N GLU A 103 -1.27 -3.68 10.31
CA GLU A 103 -1.08 -3.09 8.98
C GLU A 103 0.10 -3.77 8.28
N HIS A 104 0.05 -3.81 6.95
CA HIS A 104 1.11 -4.39 6.13
C HIS A 104 1.40 -5.87 6.43
N LEU A 105 0.37 -6.63 6.84
CA LEU A 105 0.55 -7.97 7.43
C LEU A 105 1.03 -9.04 6.45
N LEU A 106 0.92 -8.78 5.14
CA LEU A 106 1.44 -9.68 4.10
C LEU A 106 2.79 -9.21 3.54
N GLN A 107 3.31 -8.07 4.00
CA GLN A 107 4.55 -7.52 3.46
C GLN A 107 5.77 -8.17 4.09
N PRO A 108 6.84 -8.42 3.32
CA PRO A 108 8.12 -8.77 3.90
C PRO A 108 8.70 -7.54 4.63
N LYS A 109 9.38 -7.77 5.75
CA LYS A 109 10.23 -6.74 6.35
C LYS A 109 11.50 -6.62 5.52
N GLN A 110 11.72 -5.48 4.87
CA GLN A 110 12.90 -5.24 4.06
C GLN A 110 14.00 -4.55 4.87
N THR A 111 15.24 -5.00 4.69
CA THR A 111 16.42 -4.29 5.19
C THR A 111 16.96 -3.32 4.13
N VAL A 112 17.85 -2.42 4.53
CA VAL A 112 18.60 -1.57 3.59
C VAL A 112 19.38 -2.42 2.59
N GLN A 113 19.94 -3.56 3.02
CA GLN A 113 20.69 -4.45 2.14
C GLN A 113 19.78 -5.15 1.11
N ASP A 114 18.58 -5.56 1.50
CA ASP A 114 17.62 -6.16 0.58
C ASP A 114 17.20 -5.16 -0.50
N TRP A 115 17.08 -3.88 -0.14
CA TRP A 115 16.80 -2.80 -1.08
C TRP A 115 17.99 -2.51 -2.01
N LEU A 116 19.20 -2.35 -1.45
CA LEU A 116 20.41 -2.09 -2.25
C LEU A 116 20.74 -3.21 -3.24
N SER A 117 20.35 -4.44 -2.91
CA SER A 117 20.57 -5.60 -3.78
C SER A 117 19.43 -5.84 -4.78
N GLY A 118 18.35 -5.05 -4.74
CA GLY A 118 17.16 -5.27 -5.55
C GLY A 118 16.54 -6.65 -5.32
N ARG A 119 16.72 -7.22 -4.11
CA ARG A 119 16.39 -8.64 -3.84
C ARG A 119 14.93 -8.98 -4.12
N TYR A 120 14.05 -8.01 -3.88
CA TYR A 120 12.60 -8.14 -4.02
C TYR A 120 12.05 -7.35 -5.21
N ASP A 121 12.94 -6.83 -6.07
CA ASP A 121 12.52 -6.15 -7.29
C ASP A 121 11.70 -7.13 -8.13
N GLN A 122 10.58 -6.64 -8.66
CA GLN A 122 9.61 -7.46 -9.42
C GLN A 122 8.91 -8.56 -8.58
N GLU A 123 9.06 -8.58 -7.26
CA GLU A 123 8.36 -9.56 -6.41
C GLU A 123 6.99 -9.10 -5.90
N GLY A 124 6.55 -7.88 -6.25
CA GLY A 124 5.24 -7.38 -5.82
C GLY A 124 5.24 -6.88 -4.38
N ASP A 125 6.34 -6.29 -3.91
CA ASP A 125 6.50 -5.86 -2.53
C ASP A 125 5.96 -4.44 -2.25
N ALA A 126 6.00 -4.04 -0.98
CA ALA A 126 5.55 -2.73 -0.52
C ALA A 126 6.37 -1.55 -1.06
N SER A 127 7.62 -1.75 -1.47
CA SER A 127 8.45 -0.69 -2.04
C SER A 127 7.91 -0.21 -3.39
N LEU A 128 7.25 -1.11 -4.14
CA LEU A 128 6.55 -0.74 -5.36
C LEU A 128 5.49 0.32 -5.08
N VAL A 129 4.72 0.19 -4.00
CA VAL A 129 3.58 1.09 -3.74
C VAL A 129 3.97 2.33 -2.94
N TYR A 130 4.80 2.18 -1.92
CA TYR A 130 5.08 3.23 -0.95
C TYR A 130 6.48 3.85 -1.08
N GLY A 131 7.32 3.32 -1.97
CA GLY A 131 8.74 3.67 -2.02
C GLY A 131 9.52 3.08 -0.85
N PHE A 132 10.85 3.23 -0.88
CA PHE A 132 11.71 2.86 0.24
C PHE A 132 11.83 4.04 1.22
N PRO A 133 11.79 3.81 2.55
CA PRO A 133 11.63 2.52 3.22
C PRO A 133 10.20 1.98 3.11
N ALA A 134 10.07 0.76 2.61
CA ALA A 134 8.79 0.10 2.46
C ALA A 134 8.28 -0.35 3.84
N PRO A 135 7.01 -0.08 4.18
CA PRO A 135 6.48 -0.48 5.47
C PRO A 135 6.33 -2.00 5.55
N GLY A 136 6.93 -2.60 6.58
CA GLY A 136 6.74 -4.01 6.93
C GLY A 136 5.55 -4.22 7.89
N PRO A 137 5.29 -5.48 8.29
CA PRO A 137 4.18 -5.82 9.19
C PRO A 137 4.30 -5.08 10.51
N ARG A 138 3.23 -4.38 10.90
CA ARG A 138 3.19 -3.62 12.15
C ARG A 138 1.88 -3.83 12.91
N TRP A 139 1.99 -3.80 14.23
CA TRP A 139 0.86 -3.84 15.14
C TRP A 139 0.87 -2.59 16.02
N THR A 140 -0.28 -1.93 16.14
CA THR A 140 -0.47 -0.74 16.97
C THR A 140 -1.57 -1.00 17.97
N LEU A 141 -1.28 -0.76 19.25
CA LEU A 141 -2.25 -0.76 20.34
C LEU A 141 -2.52 0.70 20.73
N ALA A 142 -3.79 1.08 20.81
CA ALA A 142 -4.22 2.42 21.20
C ALA A 142 -5.32 2.35 22.26
N ALA A 143 -5.31 3.31 23.18
CA ALA A 143 -6.39 3.57 24.11
C ALA A 143 -6.83 5.03 23.95
N THR A 144 -8.11 5.26 23.71
CA THR A 144 -8.70 6.59 23.56
C THR A 144 -9.77 6.77 24.63
N TRP A 145 -9.67 7.87 25.38
CA TRP A 145 -10.68 8.26 26.36
C TRP A 145 -11.35 9.57 25.91
N THR A 146 -12.67 9.58 25.84
CA THR A 146 -13.48 10.79 25.57
C THR A 146 -14.28 11.15 26.81
N TRP A 147 -14.08 12.37 27.31
CA TRP A 147 -14.78 12.93 28.47
C TRP A 147 -15.96 13.82 28.08
#